data_AF-A0A9E8G2L4-F1
#
_entry.id   AF-A0A9E8G2L4-F1
#
_cell.length_a   1.000
_cell.length_b   1.000
_cell.length_c   1.000
_cell.angle_alpha   90.00
_cell.angle_beta   90.00
_cell.angle_gamma   90.00
#
_symmetry.space_group_name_H-M   'P 1'
#
loop_
_entity.id
_entity.type
_entity.pdbx_description
1 polymer ?
#
loop_
_entity_poly.entity_id
_entity_poly.type
_entity_poly.pdbx_seq_one_letter_code
_entity_poly.pdbx_strand_id
1 'polypeptide(L)'
;DSIDPPVRPSDKPLRLPLQDVYKIGGIGTVPVGRVETGVIKAGMVVTFAPAGVTTEVKSVEMHHEQLAEGVPGDNVGFNVKNVSVKEIRRGNVAGDS
;
A
#
# COMPACT_ATOMS: atom_id res chain seq x y z
N ASP A 1 -13.26 32.64 2.87
CA ASP A 1 -12.27 31.61 2.52
C ASP A 1 -11.90 30.91 3.82
N SER A 2 -12.70 29.92 4.21
CA SER A 2 -12.69 29.32 5.56
C SER A 2 -13.26 27.90 5.53
N ILE A 3 -12.79 27.10 4.59
CA ILE A 3 -13.11 25.67 4.54
C ILE A 3 -11.92 24.93 5.14
N ASP A 4 -12.13 24.30 6.28
CA ASP A 4 -11.13 23.41 6.86
C ASP A 4 -10.97 22.19 5.97
N PRO A 5 -9.72 21.75 5.69
CA PRO A 5 -9.51 20.54 4.93
C PRO A 5 -10.13 19.35 5.67
N PRO A 6 -10.72 18.39 4.94
CA PRO A 6 -11.32 17.23 5.56
C PRO A 6 -10.26 16.46 6.35
N VAL A 7 -10.66 15.98 7.53
CA VAL A 7 -9.80 15.15 8.37
C VAL A 7 -9.48 13.85 7.64
N ARG A 8 -8.19 13.57 7.45
CA ARG A 8 -7.74 12.32 6.84
C ARG A 8 -8.00 11.15 7.81
N PRO A 9 -8.56 10.02 7.34
CA PRO A 9 -8.92 8.88 8.19
C PRO A 9 -7.72 8.01 8.57
N SER A 10 -6.67 8.59 9.16
CA SER A 10 -5.42 7.89 9.50
C SER A 10 -5.58 6.92 10.67
N ASP A 11 -6.55 7.14 11.56
CA ASP A 11 -6.82 6.29 12.73
C ASP A 11 -7.69 5.05 12.41
N LYS A 12 -8.11 4.91 11.14
CA LYS A 12 -8.89 3.75 10.68
C LYS A 12 -7.95 2.61 10.25
N PRO A 13 -8.46 1.37 10.16
CA PRO A 13 -7.70 0.27 9.56
C PRO A 13 -7.22 0.60 8.15
N LEU A 14 -6.07 0.06 7.77
CA LEU A 14 -5.47 0.29 6.46
C LEU A 14 -6.38 -0.28 5.35
N ARG A 15 -6.74 0.54 4.37
CA ARG A 15 -7.35 0.08 3.12
C ARG A 15 -6.66 0.75 1.96
N LEU A 16 -5.94 -0.05 1.17
CA LEU A 16 -5.15 0.41 0.04
C LEU A 16 -5.51 -0.43 -1.20
N PRO A 17 -6.48 0.02 -2.01
CA PRO A 17 -6.83 -0.62 -3.27
C PRO A 17 -5.68 -0.55 -4.28
N LEU A 18 -5.34 -1.70 -4.86
CA LEU A 18 -4.28 -1.83 -5.84
C LEU A 18 -4.76 -1.32 -7.20
N GLN A 19 -4.02 -0.39 -7.77
CA GLN A 19 -4.18 0.10 -9.14
C GLN A 19 -3.38 -0.75 -10.11
N ASP A 20 -2.13 -1.06 -9.77
CA ASP A 20 -1.23 -1.87 -10.58
C ASP A 20 -0.28 -2.70 -9.70
N VAL A 21 0.34 -3.72 -10.29
CA VAL A 21 1.34 -4.56 -9.63
C VAL A 21 2.50 -4.80 -10.59
N TYR A 22 3.70 -4.42 -10.17
CA TYR A 22 4.91 -4.57 -10.97
C TYR A 22 5.84 -5.64 -10.40
N LYS A 23 6.62 -6.27 -11.28
CA LYS A 23 7.79 -7.08 -10.90
C LYS A 23 9.05 -6.32 -11.28
N ILE A 24 9.80 -5.86 -10.30
CA ILE A 24 11.05 -5.13 -10.52
C ILE A 24 12.22 -6.07 -10.22
N GLY A 25 13.11 -6.26 -11.20
CA GLY A 25 14.29 -7.10 -11.05
C GLY A 25 15.16 -6.63 -9.88
N GLY A 26 15.55 -7.54 -8.98
CA GLY A 26 16.37 -7.23 -7.80
C GLY A 26 15.60 -6.65 -6.60
N ILE A 27 14.41 -6.08 -6.79
CA ILE A 27 13.58 -5.51 -5.70
C ILE A 27 12.50 -6.51 -5.27
N GLY A 28 11.79 -7.11 -6.22
CA GLY A 28 10.69 -8.03 -5.97
C GLY A 28 9.37 -7.55 -6.59
N THR A 29 8.27 -7.79 -5.87
CA THR A 29 6.92 -7.39 -6.29
C THR A 29 6.59 -6.04 -5.65
N VAL A 30 6.15 -5.09 -6.48
CA VAL A 30 5.82 -3.73 -6.06
C VAL A 30 4.38 -3.42 -6.46
N PRO A 31 3.41 -3.56 -5.54
CA PRO A 31 2.05 -3.07 -5.75
C PRO A 31 2.02 -1.54 -5.65
N VAL A 32 1.12 -0.94 -6.43
CA VAL A 32 0.89 0.51 -6.44
C VAL A 32 -0.59 0.76 -6.21
N GLY A 33 -0.90 1.75 -5.37
CA GLY A 33 -2.27 2.13 -5.10
C GLY A 33 -2.38 3.40 -4.26
N ARG A 34 -3.62 3.79 -3.99
CA ARG A 34 -3.92 4.94 -3.13
C ARG A 34 -4.28 4.44 -1.73
N VAL A 35 -3.74 5.10 -0.71
CA VAL A 35 -4.17 4.88 0.67
C VAL A 35 -5.53 5.56 0.86
N GLU A 36 -6.59 4.80 1.07
CA GLU A 36 -7.93 5.36 1.30
C GLU A 36 -8.17 5.61 2.80
N THR A 37 -7.72 4.67 3.64
CA THR A 37 -7.80 4.76 5.10
C THR A 37 -6.56 4.16 5.76
N GLY A 38 -6.29 4.57 7.00
CA GLY A 38 -5.15 4.08 7.77
C GLY A 38 -3.81 4.56 7.24
N VAL A 39 -2.75 3.87 7.65
CA VAL A 39 -1.37 4.21 7.32
C VAL A 39 -0.62 2.94 6.90
N ILE A 40 0.29 3.06 5.93
CA ILE A 40 1.19 1.98 5.51
C ILE A 40 2.63 2.38 5.80
N LYS A 41 3.41 1.49 6.41
CA LYS A 41 4.82 1.72 6.77
C LYS A 41 5.66 0.49 6.47
N ALA A 42 6.96 0.70 6.31
CA ALA A 42 7.91 -0.41 6.30
C ALA A 42 7.82 -1.21 7.61
N GLY A 43 7.91 -2.53 7.52
CA GLY A 43 7.80 -3.47 8.64
C GLY A 43 6.37 -3.91 8.96
N MET A 44 5.33 -3.28 8.39
CA MET A 44 3.96 -3.72 8.58
C MET A 44 3.70 -5.05 7.87
N VAL A 45 2.92 -5.92 8.50
CA VAL A 45 2.34 -7.10 7.87
C VAL A 45 0.99 -6.71 7.28
N VAL A 46 0.80 -7.00 6.00
CA VAL A 46 -0.42 -6.69 5.25
C VAL A 46 -1.00 -7.92 4.59
N THR A 47 -2.32 -7.97 4.48
CA THR A 47 -3.06 -9.03 3.80
C THR A 47 -3.78 -8.46 2.58
N PHE A 48 -3.67 -9.16 1.44
CA PHE A 48 -4.33 -8.79 0.20
C PHE A 48 -5.64 -9.56 0.02
N ALA A 49 -6.77 -8.85 0.08
CA ALA A 49 -8.09 -9.40 -0.20
C ALA A 49 -8.44 -9.29 -1.70
N PRO A 50 -9.20 -10.25 -2.28
CA PRO A 50 -9.77 -11.44 -1.64
C PRO A 50 -8.82 -12.65 -1.65
N ALA A 51 -7.58 -12.52 -2.13
CA ALA A 51 -6.66 -13.64 -2.28
C ALA A 51 -6.20 -14.24 -0.93
N GLY A 52 -6.27 -13.49 0.17
CA GLY A 52 -5.85 -13.93 1.50
C GLY A 52 -4.33 -14.04 1.66
N VAL A 53 -3.56 -13.46 0.73
CA VAL A 53 -2.09 -13.51 0.76
C VAL A 53 -1.57 -12.50 1.78
N THR A 54 -0.76 -12.96 2.73
CA THR A 54 -0.20 -12.11 3.78
C THR A 54 1.31 -12.00 3.64
N THR A 55 1.86 -10.80 3.78
CA THR A 55 3.29 -10.52 3.62
C THR A 55 3.70 -9.26 4.38
N GLU A 56 5.02 -9.05 4.51
CA GLU A 56 5.61 -7.88 5.15
C GLU A 56 6.01 -6.82 4.10
N VAL A 57 5.66 -5.56 4.39
CA VAL A 57 6.06 -4.38 3.62
C VAL A 57 7.52 -4.05 3.92
N LYS A 58 8.38 -3.97 2.90
CA LYS A 58 9.81 -3.66 3.06
C LYS A 58 10.15 -2.19 2.86
N SER A 59 9.47 -1.53 1.94
CA SER A 59 9.62 -0.10 1.69
C SER A 59 8.30 0.47 1.19
N VAL A 60 8.12 1.77 1.40
CA VAL A 60 7.02 2.57 0.84
C VAL A 60 7.67 3.74 0.11
N GLU A 61 7.23 4.01 -1.11
CA GLU A 61 7.79 5.02 -2.00
C GLU A 61 6.67 5.81 -2.68
N MET A 62 6.88 7.10 -2.88
CA MET A 62 6.00 7.98 -3.64
C MET A 62 6.84 8.93 -4.49
N HIS A 63 6.54 9.03 -5.78
CA HIS A 63 7.26 9.91 -6.72
C HIS A 63 8.80 9.77 -6.70
N HIS A 64 9.31 8.54 -6.54
CA HIS A 64 10.74 8.19 -6.45
C HIS A 64 11.44 8.61 -5.14
N GLU A 65 10.68 8.96 -4.11
CA GLU A 65 11.21 9.19 -2.77
C GLU A 65 10.71 8.12 -1.81
N GLN A 66 11.61 7.65 -0.94
CA GLN A 66 11.24 6.70 0.11
C GLN A 66 10.54 7.45 1.24
N LEU A 67 9.38 6.92 1.65
CA LEU A 67 8.59 7.46 2.73
C LEU A 67 8.80 6.63 4.00
N ALA A 68 8.77 7.30 5.16
CA ALA A 68 8.65 6.62 6.44
C ALA A 68 7.26 5.95 6.59
N GLU A 69 6.23 6.61 6.06
CA GLU A 69 4.85 6.14 6.05
C GLU A 69 4.07 6.77 4.89
N GLY A 70 3.09 6.04 4.36
CA GLY A 70 2.07 6.56 3.44
C GLY A 70 0.75 6.78 4.17
N VAL A 71 0.15 7.94 3.99
CA VAL A 71 -1.07 8.37 4.70
C VAL A 71 -2.26 8.51 3.73
N PRO A 72 -3.51 8.65 4.21
CA PRO A 72 -4.68 8.69 3.33
C PRO A 72 -4.57 9.81 2.29
N GLY A 73 -4.81 9.47 1.02
CA GLY A 73 -4.67 10.35 -0.15
C GLY A 73 -3.38 10.14 -0.95
N ASP A 74 -2.35 9.53 -0.37
CA ASP A 74 -1.07 9.31 -1.04
C ASP A 74 -1.19 8.18 -2.08
N ASN A 75 -0.54 8.35 -3.23
CA ASN A 75 -0.41 7.29 -4.23
C ASN A 75 0.99 6.69 -4.10
N VAL A 76 1.06 5.50 -3.51
CA VAL A 76 2.32 4.88 -3.09
C VAL A 76 2.58 3.60 -3.88
N GLY A 77 3.85 3.35 -4.18
CA GLY A 77 4.37 2.03 -4.47
C GLY A 77 5.00 1.45 -3.21
N PHE A 78 4.82 0.16 -2.96
CA PHE A 78 5.41 -0.47 -1.77
C PHE A 78 5.99 -1.84 -2.11
N ASN A 79 7.16 -2.17 -1.58
CA ASN A 79 7.81 -3.45 -1.87
C ASN A 79 7.33 -4.54 -0.91
N VAL A 80 6.99 -5.70 -1.43
CA VAL A 80 6.65 -6.90 -0.65
C VAL A 80 7.48 -8.10 -1.09
N LYS A 81 7.85 -8.95 -0.12
CA LYS A 81 8.60 -10.19 -0.38
C LYS A 81 7.69 -11.40 -0.47
N ASN A 82 8.17 -12.45 -1.14
CA ASN A 82 7.53 -13.77 -1.21
C ASN A 82 6.09 -13.76 -1.76
N VAL A 83 5.72 -12.74 -2.54
CA VAL A 83 4.43 -12.67 -3.25
C VAL A 83 4.71 -12.51 -4.73
N SER A 84 4.15 -13.38 -5.55
CA SER A 84 4.21 -13.30 -7.01
C SER A 84 3.19 -12.30 -7.53
N VAL A 85 3.54 -11.59 -8.62
CA VAL A 85 2.59 -10.73 -9.36
C VAL A 85 1.39 -11.46 -9.95
N LYS A 86 1.37 -12.80 -9.91
CA LYS A 86 0.22 -13.63 -10.30
C LYS A 86 -0.80 -13.81 -9.18
N GLU A 87 -0.38 -13.64 -7.93
CA GLU A 87 -1.21 -13.89 -6.74
C GLU A 87 -2.03 -12.67 -6.35
N ILE A 88 -1.55 -11.48 -6.71
CA ILE A 88 -2.21 -10.19 -6.47
C ILE A 88 -2.33 -9.41 -7.78
N ARG A 89 -3.41 -8.64 -7.92
CA ARG A 89 -3.71 -7.86 -9.13
C ARG A 89 -4.48 -6.59 -8.82
N ARG A 90 -4.63 -5.73 -9.82
CA ARG A 90 -5.53 -4.57 -9.78
C ARG A 90 -6.90 -4.95 -9.23
N GLY A 91 -7.42 -4.10 -8.33
CA GLY A 91 -8.70 -4.29 -7.65
C GLY A 91 -8.63 -5.14 -6.38
N ASN A 92 -7.50 -5.78 -6.07
CA ASN A 92 -7.27 -6.31 -4.72
C ASN A 92 -7.06 -5.16 -3.73
N VAL A 93 -7.29 -5.44 -2.45
CA VAL A 93 -7.17 -4.44 -1.39
C VAL A 93 -6.15 -4.95 -0.38
N ALA A 94 -5.08 -4.18 -0.16
CA ALA A 94 -4.18 -4.41 0.95
C ALA A 94 -4.79 -3.79 2.22
N GLY A 95 -4.79 -4.56 3.31
CA GLY A 95 -5.14 -4.06 4.63
C GLY A 95 -4.17 -4.56 5.68
N ASP A 96 -4.21 -3.91 6.83
CA ASP A 96 -3.64 -4.44 8.06
C ASP A 96 -4.36 -5.73 8.45
N SER A 97 -3.58 -6.72 8.93
CA SER A 97 -4.11 -7.99 9.43
C SER A 97 -4.90 -7.83 10.72
#